data_AF-A0A7L3N4A9-F1
#
_entry.id   AF-A0A7L3N4A9-F1
#
_cell.length_a   1.000
_cell.length_b   1.000
_cell.length_c   1.000
_cell.angle_alpha   90.00
_cell.angle_beta   90.00
_cell.angle_gamma   90.00
#
_symmetry.space_group_name_H-M   'P 1'
#
loop_
_entity.id
_entity.type
_entity.pdbx_description
1 polymer ?
#
loop_
_entity_poly.entity_id
_entity_poly.type
_entity_poly.pdbx_seq_one_letter_code
_entity_poly.pdbx_strand_id
1 'polypeptide(L)'
;FRDHVKSCGRSKVPCRFKDIGCAAVVENEKLPEHESKCLAEHLYMLLSFVLSLKAGSGDLKHLPALPSSQPNSPLLAASSLCSESELSRSLELLGRCEALERKTGTFENIVCVLNREVERVSLTAEAYSRQHRLDQEKIETLSNKVRQLERSIGLKDLAMAELEEKIRSMEASTYDGVFIWKITEFARKRQEAITGRSPAIFSPAFYTSKYGYKMCLRVYLNGDGTGRGTHLSLFFVVMKGPHDALLRWPFNQKVTLMLLDQNNREHIIDAFRPDVTSSSFQRPVTEMNIASGCPLFCPVSVMEAKNSYVRDDAIFIKAIVDLTGL
;
A
#
# COMPACT_ATOMS: atom_id res chain seq x y z
N PHE A 1 -31.91 7.99 -31.56
CA PHE A 1 -31.21 7.75 -32.84
C PHE A 1 -30.92 9.03 -33.64
N ARG A 2 -31.85 9.99 -33.79
CA ARG A 2 -31.57 11.25 -34.56
C ARG A 2 -30.48 12.14 -33.95
N ASP A 3 -30.33 12.17 -32.63
CA ASP A 3 -29.32 13.02 -31.97
C ASP A 3 -27.90 12.43 -32.04
N HIS A 4 -27.76 11.11 -32.12
CA HIS A 4 -26.46 10.45 -32.26
C HIS A 4 -25.81 10.73 -33.62
N VAL A 5 -26.60 10.90 -34.69
CA VAL A 5 -26.06 11.17 -36.04
C VAL A 5 -25.29 12.49 -36.11
N LYS A 6 -25.67 13.48 -35.28
CA LYS A 6 -25.02 14.80 -35.24
C LYS A 6 -23.65 14.80 -34.54
N SER A 7 -23.40 13.83 -33.66
CA SER A 7 -22.14 13.71 -32.89
C SER A 7 -21.36 12.44 -33.20
N CYS A 8 -21.84 11.60 -34.11
CA CYS A 8 -21.16 10.37 -34.54
C CYS A 8 -19.97 10.72 -35.42
N GLY A 9 -18.76 10.33 -35.03
CA GLY A 9 -17.55 10.61 -35.78
C GLY A 9 -17.46 9.94 -37.16
N ARG A 10 -18.21 8.85 -37.36
CA ARG A 10 -18.32 8.12 -38.64
C ARG A 10 -19.45 8.62 -39.54
N SER A 11 -20.20 9.65 -39.15
CA SER A 11 -21.22 10.24 -40.02
C SER A 11 -20.55 11.04 -41.14
N LYS A 12 -21.07 10.92 -42.36
CA LYS A 12 -20.57 11.67 -43.52
C LYS A 12 -21.21 13.05 -43.55
N VAL A 13 -20.38 14.09 -43.46
CA VAL A 13 -20.79 15.50 -43.44
C VAL A 13 -20.12 16.27 -44.59
N PRO A 14 -20.82 17.23 -45.22
CA PRO A 14 -20.22 18.08 -46.24
C PRO A 14 -19.22 19.06 -45.65
N CYS A 15 -18.22 19.47 -46.43
CA CYS A 15 -17.28 20.51 -46.05
C CYS A 15 -17.99 21.85 -45.75
N ARG A 16 -17.47 22.62 -44.78
CA ARG A 16 -18.00 23.94 -44.40
C ARG A 16 -17.94 24.97 -45.54
N PHE A 17 -17.06 24.77 -46.51
CA PHE A 17 -16.93 25.61 -47.71
C PHE A 17 -17.80 25.13 -48.88
N LYS A 18 -18.79 24.25 -48.65
CA LYS A 18 -19.72 23.78 -49.68
C LYS A 18 -20.42 24.92 -50.41
N ASP A 19 -20.87 25.93 -49.67
CA ASP A 19 -21.61 27.08 -50.24
C ASP A 19 -20.72 27.98 -51.14
N ILE A 20 -19.41 27.75 -51.10
CA ILE A 20 -18.41 28.48 -51.87
C ILE A 20 -17.78 27.58 -52.97
N GLY A 21 -18.24 26.33 -53.09
CA GLY A 21 -17.90 25.43 -54.21
C GLY A 21 -17.18 24.13 -53.84
N CYS A 22 -16.91 23.86 -52.55
CA CYS A 22 -16.26 22.60 -52.16
C CYS A 22 -17.25 21.41 -52.20
N ALA A 23 -17.01 20.43 -53.08
CA ALA A 23 -17.87 19.27 -53.23
C ALA A 23 -17.57 18.11 -52.26
N ALA A 24 -16.60 18.27 -51.35
CA ALA A 24 -16.14 17.18 -50.49
C ALA A 24 -17.17 16.82 -49.41
N VAL A 25 -17.41 15.51 -49.25
CA VAL A 25 -18.20 14.92 -48.16
C VAL A 25 -17.32 13.90 -47.45
N VAL A 26 -16.98 14.16 -46.20
CA VAL A 26 -16.00 13.40 -45.42
C VAL A 26 -16.60 12.93 -44.09
N GLU A 27 -15.98 11.93 -43.46
CA GLU A 27 -16.36 11.52 -42.11
C GLU A 27 -16.11 12.67 -41.12
N ASN A 28 -17.03 12.90 -40.18
CA ASN A 28 -16.99 14.03 -39.26
C ASN A 28 -15.67 14.08 -38.45
N GLU A 29 -15.10 12.93 -38.07
CA GLU A 29 -13.77 12.83 -37.43
C GLU A 29 -12.61 13.29 -38.32
N LYS A 30 -12.74 13.18 -39.64
CA LYS A 30 -11.71 13.53 -40.63
C LYS A 30 -11.91 14.90 -41.27
N LEU A 31 -13.00 15.59 -40.92
CA LEU A 31 -13.30 16.93 -41.43
C LEU A 31 -12.20 17.96 -41.10
N PRO A 32 -11.65 18.03 -39.87
CA PRO A 32 -10.57 18.98 -39.57
C PRO A 32 -9.28 18.69 -40.37
N GLU A 33 -9.00 17.42 -40.66
CA GLU A 33 -7.83 17.03 -41.45
C GLU A 33 -7.98 17.43 -42.93
N HIS A 34 -9.18 17.28 -43.50
CA HIS A 34 -9.49 17.77 -44.85
C HIS A 34 -9.40 19.30 -44.93
N GLU A 35 -9.98 20.02 -43.96
CA GLU A 35 -9.94 21.49 -43.93
C GLU A 35 -8.51 22.04 -43.84
N SER A 36 -7.63 21.37 -43.07
CA SER A 36 -6.22 21.69 -42.98
C SER A 36 -5.46 21.42 -44.29
N LYS A 37 -5.69 20.26 -44.92
CA LYS A 37 -5.01 19.87 -46.17
C LYS A 37 -5.42 20.72 -47.37
N CYS A 38 -6.69 21.15 -47.43
CA CYS A 38 -7.26 21.90 -48.55
C CYS A 38 -7.40 23.40 -48.27
N LEU A 39 -6.73 23.93 -47.24
CA LEU A 39 -6.89 25.33 -46.79
C LEU A 39 -6.62 26.35 -47.91
N ALA A 40 -5.57 26.13 -48.71
CA ALA A 40 -5.20 27.03 -49.81
C ALA A 40 -6.29 27.08 -50.91
N GLU A 41 -6.86 25.92 -51.25
CA GLU A 41 -7.94 25.80 -52.23
C GLU A 41 -9.22 26.46 -51.71
N HIS A 42 -9.54 26.27 -50.42
CA HIS A 42 -10.66 26.93 -49.77
C HIS A 42 -10.51 28.46 -49.75
N LEU A 43 -9.32 28.98 -49.45
CA LEU A 43 -9.04 30.42 -49.48
C LEU A 43 -9.12 30.99 -50.89
N TYR A 44 -8.66 30.25 -51.91
CA TYR A 44 -8.77 30.67 -53.31
C TYR A 44 -10.24 30.73 -53.77
N MET A 45 -11.04 29.72 -53.45
CA MET A 45 -12.49 29.72 -53.76
C MET A 45 -13.21 30.87 -53.03
N LEU A 46 -12.84 31.15 -51.77
CA LEU A 46 -13.41 32.24 -50.99
C LEU A 46 -13.03 33.62 -51.53
N LEU A 47 -11.78 33.79 -51.98
CA LEU A 47 -11.36 35.02 -52.68
C LEU A 47 -12.11 35.19 -53.99
N SER A 48 -12.26 34.13 -54.80
CA SER A 48 -13.04 34.17 -56.04
C SER A 48 -14.51 34.53 -55.79
N PHE A 49 -15.11 34.01 -54.71
CA PHE A 49 -16.48 34.31 -54.31
C PHE A 49 -16.65 35.76 -53.83
N VAL A 50 -15.70 36.31 -53.09
CA VAL A 50 -15.71 37.73 -52.69
C VAL A 50 -15.52 38.66 -53.88
N LEU A 51 -14.66 38.29 -54.84
CA LEU A 51 -14.45 39.06 -56.06
C LEU A 51 -15.68 39.05 -56.98
N SER A 52 -16.41 37.93 -57.07
CA SER A 52 -17.66 37.87 -57.85
C SER A 52 -18.81 38.64 -57.18
N LEU A 53 -18.86 38.71 -55.84
CA LEU A 53 -19.77 39.63 -55.13
C LEU A 53 -19.44 41.10 -55.38
N LYS A 54 -18.15 41.43 -55.57
CA LYS A 54 -17.69 42.78 -55.92
C LYS A 54 -17.96 43.15 -57.39
N ALA A 55 -18.09 42.17 -58.29
CA ALA A 55 -18.39 42.37 -59.71
C ALA A 55 -19.90 42.50 -60.02
N GLY A 56 -20.78 42.15 -59.07
CA GLY A 56 -22.25 42.26 -59.20
C GLY A 56 -22.82 43.67 -58.97
N SER A 57 -21.96 44.69 -58.78
CA SER A 57 -22.38 46.09 -58.63
C SER A 57 -21.43 47.00 -59.43
N GLY A 58 -21.60 47.04 -60.76
CA GLY A 58 -21.17 48.18 -61.59
C GLY A 58 -22.36 49.15 -61.70
N ASP A 59 -22.20 50.47 -61.68
CA ASP A 59 -21.38 51.20 -62.64
C ASP A 59 -21.15 52.66 -62.18
N LEU A 60 -19.90 53.16 -62.23
CA LEU A 60 -19.53 54.52 -62.65
C LEU A 60 -17.99 54.73 -62.60
N LYS A 61 -17.39 54.47 -63.78
CA LYS A 61 -16.28 55.20 -64.43
C LYS A 61 -15.01 55.58 -63.62
N HIS A 62 -13.95 54.84 -63.95
CA HIS A 62 -12.60 55.30 -64.37
C HIS A 62 -11.77 56.26 -63.49
N LEU A 63 -10.77 55.68 -62.78
CA LEU A 63 -9.33 56.05 -62.55
C LEU A 63 -8.88 57.53 -62.54
N PRO A 64 -7.79 57.95 -61.82
CA PRO A 64 -6.66 57.15 -61.31
C PRO A 64 -6.10 57.53 -59.90
N ALA A 65 -4.98 56.88 -59.57
CA ALA A 65 -4.15 56.89 -58.37
C ALA A 65 -3.72 58.26 -57.77
N LEU A 66 -3.31 58.17 -56.49
CA LEU A 66 -2.65 59.19 -55.67
C LEU A 66 -1.60 60.02 -56.42
N PRO A 67 -1.44 61.29 -56.00
CA PRO A 67 -0.18 61.64 -55.34
C PRO A 67 -0.36 62.53 -54.11
N SER A 68 0.58 62.39 -53.16
CA SER A 68 0.89 63.41 -52.15
C SER A 68 2.26 64.03 -52.47
N SER A 69 2.36 65.32 -52.15
CA SER A 69 3.55 66.19 -52.07
C SER A 69 4.14 66.77 -53.37
N GLN A 70 3.81 68.03 -53.69
CA GLN A 70 4.63 69.22 -53.35
C GLN A 70 3.98 70.52 -53.88
N PRO A 71 4.41 71.71 -53.38
CA PRO A 71 3.55 72.88 -53.23
C PRO A 71 3.60 73.81 -54.45
N ASN A 72 2.50 74.51 -54.72
CA ASN A 72 2.51 75.91 -55.14
C ASN A 72 1.08 76.47 -55.16
N SER A 73 0.91 77.62 -54.50
CA SER A 73 -0.28 78.46 -54.56
C SER A 73 -0.53 78.97 -56.00
N PRO A 74 -1.74 79.45 -56.35
CA PRO A 74 -2.17 80.77 -55.88
C PRO A 74 -3.61 80.85 -55.36
N LEU A 75 -3.76 81.66 -54.31
CA LEU A 75 -4.80 82.66 -54.11
C LEU A 75 -6.07 82.54 -54.97
N LEU A 76 -7.22 82.35 -54.32
CA LEU A 76 -8.36 83.27 -54.42
C LEU A 76 -9.38 83.00 -53.32
N ALA A 77 -9.41 83.97 -52.39
CA ALA A 77 -10.55 84.49 -51.66
C ALA A 77 -11.77 83.59 -51.45
N ALA A 78 -11.94 83.14 -50.21
CA ALA A 78 -13.25 83.12 -49.56
C ALA A 78 -13.05 83.47 -48.09
N SER A 79 -13.04 84.77 -47.83
CA SER A 79 -13.19 85.37 -46.52
C SER A 79 -14.55 84.93 -45.94
N SER A 80 -14.53 83.94 -45.06
CA SER A 80 -15.55 83.77 -44.03
C SER A 80 -14.88 84.07 -42.70
N LEU A 81 -15.26 85.21 -42.12
CA LEU A 81 -14.82 85.66 -40.80
C LEU A 81 -15.29 84.64 -39.76
N CYS A 82 -14.39 83.79 -39.26
CA CYS A 82 -14.66 83.04 -38.04
C CYS A 82 -14.84 84.05 -36.90
N SER A 83 -15.95 83.95 -36.16
CA SER A 83 -16.16 84.78 -34.98
C SER A 83 -15.08 84.45 -33.92
N GLU A 84 -14.58 85.43 -33.16
CA GLU A 84 -13.61 85.20 -32.06
C GLU A 84 -14.11 84.14 -31.06
N SER A 85 -15.43 84.01 -30.92
CA SER A 85 -16.14 82.98 -30.14
C SER A 85 -15.91 81.55 -30.67
N GLU A 86 -15.99 81.34 -31.99
CA GLU A 86 -15.78 80.01 -32.61
C GLU A 86 -14.31 79.60 -32.61
N LEU A 87 -13.39 80.56 -32.71
CA LEU A 87 -11.95 80.35 -32.63
C LEU A 87 -11.52 79.99 -31.19
N SER A 88 -12.09 80.67 -30.20
CA SER A 88 -11.89 80.37 -28.77
C SER A 88 -12.43 78.98 -28.38
N ARG A 89 -13.62 78.62 -28.85
CA ARG A 89 -14.24 77.31 -28.60
C ARG A 89 -13.50 76.16 -29.29
N SER A 90 -12.94 76.40 -30.48
CA SER A 90 -12.09 75.44 -31.18
C SER A 90 -10.74 75.26 -30.47
N LEU A 91 -10.15 76.32 -29.92
CA LEU A 91 -8.95 76.24 -29.07
C LEU A 91 -9.20 75.47 -27.77
N GLU A 92 -10.36 75.67 -27.13
CA GLU A 92 -10.75 74.97 -25.90
C GLU A 92 -10.99 73.47 -26.16
N LEU A 93 -11.63 73.12 -27.28
CA LEU A 93 -11.77 71.74 -27.75
C LEU A 93 -10.41 71.10 -28.06
N LEU A 94 -9.50 71.83 -28.71
CA LEU A 94 -8.14 71.37 -28.97
C LEU A 94 -7.40 71.05 -27.66
N GLY A 95 -7.47 71.93 -26.65
CA GLY A 95 -6.87 71.68 -25.34
C GLY A 95 -7.49 70.48 -24.60
N ARG A 96 -8.79 70.21 -24.77
CA ARG A 96 -9.44 68.99 -24.26
C ARG A 96 -9.01 67.74 -25.01
N CYS A 97 -8.83 67.81 -26.33
CA CYS A 97 -8.29 66.72 -27.15
C CYS A 97 -6.85 66.39 -26.74
N GLU A 98 -5.98 67.38 -26.59
CA GLU A 98 -4.60 67.19 -26.10
C GLU A 98 -4.56 66.60 -24.68
N ALA A 99 -5.49 67.01 -23.80
CA ALA A 99 -5.62 66.43 -22.47
C ALA A 99 -6.10 64.97 -22.49
N LEU A 100 -7.00 64.62 -23.41
CA LEU A 100 -7.44 63.25 -23.62
C LEU A 100 -6.33 62.40 -24.24
N GLU A 101 -5.57 62.90 -25.22
CA GLU A 101 -4.41 62.22 -25.79
C GLU A 101 -3.34 61.91 -24.75
N ARG A 102 -3.02 62.86 -23.86
CA ARG A 102 -2.11 62.61 -22.73
C ARG A 102 -2.65 61.55 -21.77
N LYS A 103 -3.95 61.54 -21.49
CA LYS A 103 -4.59 60.49 -20.67
C LYS A 103 -4.55 59.14 -21.36
N THR A 104 -4.85 59.08 -22.66
CA THR A 104 -4.79 57.86 -23.47
C THR A 104 -3.37 57.29 -23.47
N GLY A 105 -2.34 58.11 -23.69
CA GLY A 105 -0.95 57.64 -23.61
C GLY A 105 -0.56 57.14 -22.20
N THR A 106 -1.11 57.75 -21.14
CA THR A 106 -0.91 57.25 -19.76
C THR A 106 -1.58 55.88 -19.57
N PHE A 107 -2.80 55.70 -20.07
CA PHE A 107 -3.51 54.42 -19.99
C PHE A 107 -2.83 53.33 -20.84
N GLU A 108 -2.34 53.65 -22.03
CA GLU A 108 -1.57 52.72 -22.87
C GLU A 108 -0.31 52.22 -22.15
N ASN A 109 0.43 53.13 -21.49
CA ASN A 109 1.60 52.75 -20.69
C ASN A 109 1.23 51.84 -19.51
N ILE A 110 0.13 52.13 -18.81
CA ILE A 110 -0.38 51.29 -17.71
C ILE A 110 -0.77 49.90 -18.22
N VAL A 111 -1.51 49.83 -19.33
CA VAL A 111 -1.91 48.56 -19.96
C VAL A 111 -0.67 47.76 -20.37
N CYS A 112 0.36 48.39 -20.93
CA CYS A 112 1.60 47.72 -21.29
C CYS A 112 2.32 47.10 -20.07
N VAL A 113 2.44 47.86 -18.98
CA VAL A 113 3.07 47.37 -17.73
C VAL A 113 2.25 46.24 -17.12
N LEU A 114 0.92 46.40 -17.04
CA LEU A 114 0.03 45.36 -16.53
C LEU A 114 0.08 44.10 -17.37
N ASN A 115 0.14 44.21 -18.69
CA ASN A 115 0.23 43.06 -19.58
C ASN A 115 1.55 42.30 -19.38
N ARG A 116 2.67 43.01 -19.22
CA ARG A 116 3.96 42.40 -18.83
C ARG A 116 3.91 41.70 -17.47
N GLU A 117 3.26 42.30 -16.48
CA GLU A 117 3.11 41.67 -15.16
C GLU A 117 2.21 40.42 -15.23
N VAL A 118 1.15 40.45 -16.02
CA VAL A 118 0.29 39.28 -16.26
C VAL A 118 1.07 38.15 -16.91
N GLU A 119 1.86 38.44 -17.96
CA GLU A 119 2.72 37.45 -18.61
C GLU A 119 3.76 36.87 -17.63
N ARG A 120 4.41 37.72 -16.83
CA ARG A 120 5.37 37.29 -15.82
C ARG A 120 4.73 36.36 -14.79
N VAL A 121 3.56 36.74 -14.25
CA VAL A 121 2.83 35.92 -13.28
C VAL A 121 2.37 34.60 -13.91
N SER A 122 1.87 34.63 -15.15
CA SER A 122 1.46 33.44 -15.90
C SER A 122 2.61 32.43 -16.04
N LEU A 123 3.80 32.88 -16.43
CA LEU A 123 4.99 32.02 -16.53
C LEU A 123 5.38 31.41 -15.18
N THR A 124 5.33 32.20 -14.11
CA THR A 124 5.62 31.68 -12.75
C THR A 124 4.59 30.66 -12.30
N ALA A 125 3.30 30.90 -12.57
CA ALA A 125 2.22 29.96 -12.22
C ALA A 125 2.39 28.64 -12.97
N GLU A 126 2.72 28.66 -14.27
CA GLU A 126 3.01 27.45 -15.04
C GLU A 126 4.24 26.68 -14.54
N ALA A 127 5.28 27.38 -14.07
CA ALA A 127 6.43 26.74 -13.46
C ALA A 127 6.05 26.05 -12.14
N TYR A 128 5.26 26.72 -11.29
CA TYR A 128 4.73 26.13 -10.06
C TYR A 128 3.81 24.94 -10.31
N SER A 129 2.91 25.01 -11.30
CA SER A 129 2.03 23.89 -11.66
C SER A 129 2.83 22.67 -12.15
N ARG A 130 3.89 22.89 -12.94
CA ARG A 130 4.80 21.81 -13.36
C ARG A 130 5.53 21.19 -12.17
N GLN A 131 6.06 22.01 -11.26
CA GLN A 131 6.73 21.55 -10.06
C GLN A 131 5.78 20.77 -9.14
N HIS A 132 4.57 21.27 -8.91
CA HIS A 132 3.54 20.59 -8.12
C HIS A 132 3.23 19.20 -8.68
N ARG A 133 3.12 19.06 -10.00
CA ARG A 133 2.90 17.75 -10.63
C ARG A 133 4.05 16.77 -10.34
N LEU A 134 5.30 17.22 -10.47
CA LEU A 134 6.47 16.39 -10.17
C LEU A 134 6.53 16.00 -8.69
N ASP A 135 6.18 16.91 -7.79
CA ASP A 135 6.17 16.63 -6.37
C ASP A 135 5.02 15.68 -5.99
N GLN A 136 3.87 15.78 -6.64
CA GLN A 136 2.76 14.83 -6.49
C GLN A 136 3.15 13.41 -6.94
N GLU A 137 3.84 13.27 -8.08
CA GLU A 137 4.37 11.98 -8.56
C GLU A 137 5.43 11.39 -7.60
N LYS A 138 6.30 12.24 -7.04
CA LYS A 138 7.27 11.82 -6.02
C LYS A 138 6.59 11.37 -4.73
N ILE A 139 5.58 12.11 -4.26
CA ILE A 139 4.80 11.77 -3.07
C ILE A 139 4.11 10.42 -3.26
N GLU A 140 3.51 10.18 -4.43
CA GLU A 140 2.88 8.90 -4.73
C GLU A 140 3.91 7.75 -4.75
N THR A 141 5.05 7.97 -5.41
CA THR A 141 6.15 6.99 -5.44
C THR A 141 6.67 6.68 -4.04
N LEU A 142 6.87 7.70 -3.20
CA LEU A 142 7.35 7.54 -1.84
C LEU A 142 6.30 6.86 -0.96
N SER A 143 5.03 7.23 -1.09
CA SER A 143 3.91 6.58 -0.40
C SER A 143 3.84 5.09 -0.72
N ASN A 144 4.02 4.71 -1.99
CA ASN A 144 4.09 3.31 -2.40
C ASN A 144 5.29 2.59 -1.79
N LYS A 145 6.47 3.24 -1.73
CA LYS A 145 7.65 2.68 -1.04
C LYS A 145 7.42 2.50 0.45
N VAL A 146 6.79 3.45 1.14
CA VAL A 146 6.45 3.35 2.57
C VAL A 146 5.55 2.14 2.81
N ARG A 147 4.47 1.99 2.03
CA ARG A 147 3.57 0.82 2.14
C ARG A 147 4.28 -0.50 1.88
N GLN A 148 5.24 -0.54 0.96
CA GLN A 148 6.05 -1.73 0.72
C GLN A 148 6.98 -2.05 1.89
N LEU A 149 7.61 -1.04 2.48
CA LEU A 149 8.48 -1.21 3.65
C LEU A 149 7.68 -1.67 4.87
N GLU A 150 6.50 -1.10 5.13
CA GLU A 150 5.60 -1.53 6.21
C GLU A 150 5.22 -3.01 6.09
N ARG A 151 4.86 -3.46 4.88
CA ARG A 151 4.61 -4.90 4.62
C ARG A 151 5.85 -5.75 4.87
N SER A 152 7.03 -5.28 4.44
CA SER A 152 8.28 -6.01 4.65
C SER A 152 8.64 -6.10 6.13
N ILE A 153 8.40 -5.06 6.92
CA ILE A 153 8.60 -5.06 8.37
C ILE A 153 7.69 -6.11 9.01
N GLY A 154 6.39 -6.11 8.70
CA GLY A 154 5.46 -7.10 9.25
C GLY A 154 5.84 -8.55 8.93
N LEU A 155 6.36 -8.82 7.73
CA LEU A 155 6.89 -10.16 7.38
C LEU A 155 8.16 -10.52 8.17
N LYS A 156 9.05 -9.55 8.40
CA LYS A 156 10.26 -9.77 9.21
C LYS A 156 9.91 -9.99 10.68
N ASP A 157 8.93 -9.26 11.22
CA ASP A 157 8.47 -9.42 12.60
C ASP A 157 7.94 -10.84 12.85
N LEU A 158 7.18 -11.39 11.89
CA LEU A 158 6.74 -12.79 11.95
C LEU A 158 7.91 -13.77 11.93
N ALA A 159 8.87 -13.58 11.01
CA ALA A 159 10.05 -14.44 10.93
C ALA A 159 10.94 -14.35 12.19
N MET A 160 11.02 -13.17 12.82
CA MET A 160 11.73 -12.99 14.09
C MET A 160 11.02 -13.77 15.21
N ALA A 161 9.69 -13.69 15.31
CA ALA A 161 8.94 -14.46 16.31
C ALA A 161 9.13 -15.98 16.16
N GLU A 162 9.11 -16.50 14.93
CA GLU A 162 9.39 -17.91 14.64
C GLU A 162 10.83 -18.31 15.03
N LEU A 163 11.81 -17.46 14.74
CA LEU A 163 13.20 -17.71 15.09
C LEU A 163 13.42 -17.69 16.60
N GLU A 164 12.81 -16.77 17.31
CA GLU A 164 12.85 -16.72 18.77
C GLU A 164 12.25 -17.98 19.41
N GLU A 165 11.13 -18.49 18.88
CA GLU A 165 10.55 -19.75 19.33
C GLU A 165 11.51 -20.93 19.10
N LYS A 166 12.14 -20.96 17.93
CA LYS A 166 13.15 -21.98 17.61
C LYS A 166 14.36 -21.90 18.55
N ILE A 167 14.84 -20.70 18.87
CA ILE A 167 15.95 -20.50 19.82
C ILE A 167 15.54 -21.01 21.21
N ARG A 168 14.38 -20.62 21.73
CA ARG A 168 13.86 -21.10 23.03
C ARG A 168 13.76 -22.62 23.07
N SER A 169 13.31 -23.25 21.98
CA SER A 169 13.23 -24.71 21.86
C SER A 169 14.61 -25.38 21.87
N MET A 170 15.60 -24.78 21.20
CA MET A 170 16.98 -25.26 21.19
C MET A 170 17.65 -25.11 22.56
N GLU A 171 17.46 -23.99 23.24
CA GLU A 171 18.01 -23.74 24.58
C GLU A 171 17.49 -24.73 25.63
N ALA A 172 16.24 -25.16 25.50
CA ALA A 172 15.64 -26.12 26.41
C ALA A 172 15.99 -27.59 26.07
N SER A 173 16.48 -27.88 24.86
CA SER A 173 16.73 -29.26 24.43
C SER A 173 17.94 -29.88 25.11
N THR A 174 17.78 -31.09 25.65
CA THR A 174 18.88 -31.91 26.19
C THR A 174 19.10 -33.17 25.35
N TYR A 175 20.28 -33.80 25.48
CA TYR A 175 20.73 -34.90 24.62
C TYR A 175 21.37 -36.06 25.40
N ASP A 176 20.94 -36.28 26.63
CA ASP A 176 21.48 -37.27 27.56
C ASP A 176 20.36 -38.10 28.24
N GLY A 177 19.13 -38.03 27.70
CA GLY A 177 17.96 -38.68 28.29
C GLY A 177 17.46 -38.04 29.59
N VAL A 178 18.08 -36.98 30.09
CA VAL A 178 17.66 -36.26 31.30
C VAL A 178 17.09 -34.91 30.91
N PHE A 179 15.90 -34.60 31.40
CA PHE A 179 15.23 -33.34 31.08
C PHE A 179 14.57 -32.75 32.33
N ILE A 180 14.79 -31.45 32.57
CA ILE A 180 14.18 -30.71 33.65
C ILE A 180 13.35 -29.58 33.06
N TRP A 181 12.04 -29.65 33.29
CA TRP A 181 11.07 -28.69 32.81
C TRP A 181 10.60 -27.79 33.94
N LYS A 182 10.94 -26.50 33.85
CA LYS A 182 10.38 -25.46 34.71
C LYS A 182 9.06 -24.96 34.13
N ILE A 183 7.98 -25.07 34.90
CA ILE A 183 6.68 -24.47 34.56
C ILE A 183 6.49 -23.26 35.46
N THR A 184 6.66 -22.07 34.89
CA THR A 184 6.36 -20.77 35.52
C THR A 184 4.90 -20.39 35.37
N GLU A 185 4.45 -19.38 36.12
CA GLU A 185 3.07 -18.89 36.12
C GLU A 185 2.07 -20.01 36.46
N PHE A 186 2.44 -20.84 37.44
CA PHE A 186 1.75 -22.06 37.78
C PHE A 186 0.28 -21.79 38.14
N ALA A 187 0.02 -20.78 38.97
CA ALA A 187 -1.33 -20.40 39.38
C ALA A 187 -2.22 -20.04 38.18
N ARG A 188 -1.72 -19.21 37.26
CA ARG A 188 -2.44 -18.81 36.04
C ARG A 188 -2.73 -20.01 35.15
N LYS A 189 -1.71 -20.81 34.83
CA LYS A 189 -1.85 -21.98 33.95
C LYS A 189 -2.75 -23.05 34.55
N ARG A 190 -2.71 -23.22 35.87
CA ARG A 190 -3.63 -24.13 36.57
C ARG A 190 -5.07 -23.64 36.48
N GLN A 191 -5.33 -22.34 36.66
CA GLN A 191 -6.67 -21.78 36.49
C GLN A 191 -7.20 -21.94 35.06
N GLU A 192 -6.34 -21.81 34.05
CA GLU A 192 -6.68 -22.08 32.65
C GLU A 192 -7.04 -23.55 32.40
N ALA A 193 -6.34 -24.48 33.06
CA ALA A 193 -6.67 -25.91 33.01
C ALA A 193 -8.00 -26.22 33.72
N ILE A 194 -8.28 -25.60 34.87
CA ILE A 194 -9.55 -25.76 35.61
C ILE A 194 -10.73 -25.25 34.78
N THR A 195 -10.59 -24.07 34.17
CA THR A 195 -11.63 -23.47 33.32
C THR A 195 -11.75 -24.14 31.95
N GLY A 196 -10.86 -25.08 31.62
CA GLY A 196 -10.85 -25.80 30.35
C GLY A 196 -10.33 -25.00 29.15
N ARG A 197 -9.81 -23.78 29.35
CA ARG A 197 -9.23 -22.95 28.28
C ARG A 197 -7.96 -23.56 27.70
N SER A 198 -7.10 -24.09 28.58
CA SER A 198 -5.87 -24.77 28.21
C SER A 198 -5.68 -26.01 29.08
N PRO A 199 -6.30 -27.16 28.71
CA PRO A 199 -6.31 -28.34 29.57
C PRO A 199 -4.94 -29.00 29.76
N ALA A 200 -4.06 -28.88 28.77
CA ALA A 200 -2.76 -29.53 28.76
C ALA A 200 -1.66 -28.62 28.20
N ILE A 201 -0.42 -28.85 28.64
CA ILE A 201 0.76 -28.12 28.20
C ILE A 201 1.81 -29.13 27.78
N PHE A 202 2.51 -28.84 26.68
CA PHE A 202 3.66 -29.62 26.22
C PHE A 202 4.97 -28.97 26.67
N SER A 203 5.94 -29.79 27.06
CA SER A 203 7.30 -29.33 27.26
C SER A 203 8.02 -29.11 25.93
N PRO A 204 9.13 -28.35 25.94
CA PRO A 204 10.14 -28.46 24.89
C PRO A 204 10.59 -29.91 24.66
N ALA A 205 11.11 -30.18 23.46
CA ALA A 205 11.61 -31.49 23.10
C ALA A 205 12.98 -31.75 23.75
N PHE A 206 13.26 -33.01 24.06
CA PHE A 206 14.55 -33.49 24.51
C PHE A 206 14.86 -34.86 23.89
N TYR A 207 16.11 -35.30 23.99
CA TYR A 207 16.62 -36.44 23.25
C TYR A 207 17.39 -37.41 24.14
N THR A 208 17.41 -38.69 23.74
CA THR A 208 18.25 -39.71 24.40
C THR A 208 19.73 -39.53 24.09
N SER A 209 20.06 -39.01 22.89
CA SER A 209 21.42 -38.70 22.44
C SER A 209 21.37 -37.62 21.34
N LYS A 210 22.53 -37.13 20.87
CA LYS A 210 22.59 -36.11 19.80
C LYS A 210 21.80 -36.49 18.53
N TYR A 211 21.74 -37.79 18.23
CA TYR A 211 21.05 -38.37 17.09
C TYR A 211 20.01 -39.42 17.50
N GLY A 212 19.54 -39.35 18.75
CA GLY A 212 18.64 -40.32 19.38
C GLY A 212 17.15 -40.00 19.20
N TYR A 213 16.32 -40.67 19.99
CA TYR A 213 14.87 -40.48 19.97
C TYR A 213 14.52 -39.06 20.40
N LYS A 214 13.55 -38.43 19.72
CA LYS A 214 12.97 -37.14 20.10
C LYS A 214 11.74 -37.38 20.98
N MET A 215 11.67 -36.69 22.10
CA MET A 215 10.62 -36.89 23.10
C MET A 215 10.17 -35.55 23.68
N CYS A 216 8.97 -35.50 24.24
CA CYS A 216 8.55 -34.41 25.11
C CYS A 216 7.63 -34.93 26.22
N LEU A 217 7.27 -34.05 27.15
CA LEU A 217 6.30 -34.32 28.19
C LEU A 217 5.00 -33.58 27.89
N ARG A 218 3.90 -34.14 28.36
CA ARG A 218 2.58 -33.50 28.35
C ARG A 218 2.01 -33.55 29.75
N VAL A 219 1.65 -32.39 30.29
CA VAL A 219 1.07 -32.28 31.63
C VAL A 219 -0.35 -31.71 31.57
N TYR A 220 -1.22 -32.25 32.41
CA TYR A 220 -2.55 -31.70 32.68
C TYR A 220 -2.57 -31.25 34.14
N LEU A 221 -2.52 -29.94 34.36
CA LEU A 221 -2.45 -29.35 35.70
C LEU A 221 -3.73 -29.56 36.52
N ASN A 222 -4.83 -29.91 35.85
CA ASN A 222 -6.11 -30.27 36.47
C ASN A 222 -6.58 -31.68 36.05
N GLY A 223 -5.63 -32.55 35.69
CA GLY A 223 -5.85 -33.97 35.44
C GLY A 223 -6.51 -34.32 34.10
N ASP A 224 -6.32 -35.57 33.71
CA ASP A 224 -6.88 -36.20 32.52
C ASP A 224 -7.37 -37.63 32.82
N GLY A 225 -8.32 -38.12 32.03
CA GLY A 225 -8.87 -39.47 32.18
C GLY A 225 -9.37 -39.76 33.60
N THR A 226 -8.85 -40.82 34.23
CA THR A 226 -9.21 -41.23 35.60
C THR A 226 -8.77 -40.24 36.68
N GLY A 227 -7.81 -39.36 36.38
CA GLY A 227 -7.29 -38.34 37.31
C GLY A 227 -7.92 -36.96 37.15
N ARG A 228 -8.89 -36.80 36.23
CA ARG A 228 -9.49 -35.50 35.91
C ARG A 228 -10.06 -34.81 37.15
N GLY A 229 -9.61 -33.57 37.39
CA GLY A 229 -10.04 -32.73 38.51
C GLY A 229 -9.51 -33.14 39.89
N THR A 230 -8.78 -34.25 40.00
CA THR A 230 -8.31 -34.77 41.31
C THR A 230 -6.80 -34.88 41.39
N HIS A 231 -6.13 -35.15 40.27
CA HIS A 231 -4.68 -35.31 40.18
C HIS A 231 -4.11 -34.40 39.10
N LEU A 232 -2.85 -34.02 39.25
CA LEU A 232 -2.00 -33.65 38.12
C LEU A 232 -1.67 -34.92 37.35
N SER A 233 -1.92 -34.93 36.05
CA SER A 233 -1.59 -36.05 35.16
C SER A 233 -0.37 -35.70 34.33
N LEU A 234 0.58 -36.63 34.22
CA LEU A 234 1.84 -36.43 33.52
C LEU A 234 2.10 -37.58 32.55
N PHE A 235 2.36 -37.23 31.30
CA PHE A 235 2.56 -38.18 30.23
C PHE A 235 3.86 -37.94 29.49
N PHE A 236 4.42 -39.02 28.99
CA PHE A 236 5.56 -39.06 28.10
C PHE A 236 5.09 -39.21 26.65
N VAL A 237 5.78 -38.55 25.73
CA VAL A 237 5.43 -38.52 24.31
C VAL A 237 6.67 -38.84 23.49
N VAL A 238 6.58 -39.88 22.65
CA VAL A 238 7.54 -40.10 21.57
C VAL A 238 7.16 -39.19 20.40
N MET A 239 8.12 -38.40 19.94
CA MET A 239 7.95 -37.48 18.82
C MET A 239 8.72 -37.97 17.59
N LYS A 240 8.27 -37.55 16.41
CA LYS A 240 9.00 -37.80 15.17
C LYS A 240 10.34 -37.07 15.18
N GLY A 241 11.41 -37.84 15.20
CA GLY A 241 12.78 -37.37 15.16
C GLY A 241 13.38 -37.38 13.76
N PRO A 242 14.35 -36.50 13.47
CA PRO A 242 15.04 -36.49 12.18
C PRO A 242 15.86 -37.76 11.89
N HIS A 243 16.23 -38.52 12.94
CA HIS A 243 17.08 -39.71 12.84
C HIS A 243 16.32 -41.03 13.07
N ASP A 244 14.98 -41.00 13.13
CA ASP A 244 14.16 -42.17 13.46
C ASP A 244 14.38 -43.37 12.54
N ALA A 245 14.83 -43.14 11.30
CA ALA A 245 15.17 -44.19 10.34
C ALA A 245 16.38 -45.05 10.75
N LEU A 246 17.22 -44.54 11.66
CA LEU A 246 18.44 -45.20 12.15
C LEU A 246 18.23 -45.89 13.50
N LEU A 247 17.10 -45.61 14.16
CA LEU A 247 16.83 -46.07 15.52
C LEU A 247 16.05 -47.39 15.52
N ARG A 248 16.21 -48.17 16.60
CA ARG A 248 15.45 -49.40 16.81
C ARG A 248 14.01 -49.08 17.23
N TRP A 249 13.05 -49.87 16.79
CA TRP A 249 11.64 -49.70 17.13
C TRP A 249 11.01 -51.05 17.49
N PRO A 250 10.01 -51.09 18.40
CA PRO A 250 9.43 -49.96 19.14
C PRO A 250 10.35 -49.39 20.23
N PHE A 251 10.06 -48.17 20.70
CA PHE A 251 10.78 -47.54 21.81
C PHE A 251 10.58 -48.38 23.08
N ASN A 252 11.68 -48.78 23.74
CA ASN A 252 11.66 -49.72 24.86
C ASN A 252 12.57 -49.31 26.03
N GLN A 253 12.83 -48.02 26.18
CA GLN A 253 13.64 -47.52 27.29
C GLN A 253 12.77 -47.23 28.52
N LYS A 254 13.25 -47.57 29.72
CA LYS A 254 12.56 -47.24 30.98
C LYS A 254 12.46 -45.72 31.11
N VAL A 255 11.28 -45.22 31.43
CA VAL A 255 11.01 -43.79 31.66
C VAL A 255 10.71 -43.58 33.13
N THR A 256 11.36 -42.59 33.74
CA THR A 256 11.11 -42.13 35.11
C THR A 256 10.67 -40.67 35.05
N LEU A 257 9.56 -40.36 35.70
CA LEU A 257 8.94 -39.04 35.77
C LEU A 257 8.92 -38.58 37.23
N MET A 258 9.22 -37.30 37.45
CA MET A 258 9.33 -36.75 38.79
C MET A 258 8.70 -35.36 38.88
N LEU A 259 8.00 -35.08 39.98
CA LEU A 259 7.74 -33.71 40.44
C LEU A 259 8.75 -33.40 41.55
N LEU A 260 9.61 -32.41 41.30
CA LEU A 260 10.69 -32.07 42.22
C LEU A 260 10.16 -31.24 43.38
N ASP A 261 10.33 -31.76 44.59
CA ASP A 261 10.35 -30.97 45.82
C ASP A 261 11.53 -29.99 45.83
N GLN A 262 11.24 -28.69 45.89
CA GLN A 262 12.21 -27.61 45.87
C GLN A 262 12.93 -27.41 47.22
N ASN A 263 12.58 -28.18 48.25
CA ASN A 263 13.39 -28.36 49.47
C ASN A 263 14.29 -29.61 49.42
N ASN A 264 14.24 -30.37 48.33
CA ASN A 264 15.03 -31.57 48.13
C ASN A 264 14.85 -32.62 49.25
N ARG A 265 13.62 -32.75 49.79
CA ARG A 265 13.29 -33.76 50.82
C ARG A 265 12.67 -34.99 50.20
N GLU A 266 11.54 -34.84 49.53
CA GLU A 266 10.78 -35.97 48.99
C GLU A 266 10.21 -35.60 47.62
N HIS A 267 10.82 -36.14 46.56
CA HIS A 267 10.28 -35.99 45.22
C HIS A 267 9.14 -36.99 45.00
N ILE A 268 8.11 -36.58 44.25
CA ILE A 268 7.10 -37.52 43.76
C ILE A 268 7.68 -38.16 42.51
N ILE A 269 7.74 -39.49 42.47
CA ILE A 269 8.41 -40.25 41.43
C ILE A 269 7.47 -41.36 40.95
N ASP A 270 7.36 -41.51 39.64
CA ASP A 270 6.75 -42.68 39.01
C ASP A 270 7.62 -43.13 37.84
N ALA A 271 7.63 -44.43 37.56
CA ALA A 271 8.44 -44.99 36.49
C ALA A 271 7.74 -46.17 35.83
N PHE A 272 7.87 -46.25 34.50
CA PHE A 272 7.28 -47.33 33.72
C PHE A 272 8.24 -47.82 32.64
N ARG A 273 8.03 -49.05 32.19
CA ARG A 273 8.60 -49.57 30.95
C ARG A 273 7.53 -49.50 29.85
N PRO A 274 7.87 -48.98 28.66
CA PRO A 274 6.95 -48.93 27.53
C PRO A 274 6.31 -50.29 27.22
N ASP A 275 5.02 -50.28 26.93
CA ASP A 275 4.34 -51.44 26.33
C ASP A 275 4.63 -51.47 24.83
N VAL A 276 5.46 -52.43 24.41
CA VAL A 276 5.90 -52.59 23.02
C VAL A 276 4.75 -52.87 22.03
N THR A 277 3.57 -53.24 22.51
CA THR A 277 2.38 -53.44 21.68
C THR A 277 1.56 -52.16 21.51
N SER A 278 1.78 -51.14 22.36
CA SER A 278 1.07 -49.87 22.30
C SER A 278 1.52 -49.03 21.11
N SER A 279 0.57 -48.35 20.48
CA SER A 279 0.82 -47.38 19.40
C SER A 279 1.68 -46.19 19.87
N SER A 280 1.68 -45.88 21.17
CA SER A 280 2.43 -44.77 21.78
C SER A 280 3.93 -44.87 21.55
N PHE A 281 4.46 -46.09 21.42
CA PHE A 281 5.90 -46.37 21.36
C PHE A 281 6.35 -46.94 20.02
N GLN A 282 5.45 -47.06 19.03
CA GLN A 282 5.83 -47.39 17.66
C GLN A 282 6.56 -46.23 17.01
N ARG A 283 7.22 -46.49 15.89
CA ARG A 283 7.86 -45.44 15.08
C ARG A 283 6.83 -44.37 14.69
N PRO A 284 7.06 -43.08 15.03
CA PRO A 284 6.12 -42.01 14.73
C PRO A 284 5.84 -41.85 13.23
N VAL A 285 4.56 -41.83 12.89
CA VAL A 285 4.07 -41.49 11.55
C VAL A 285 3.75 -39.99 11.48
N THR A 286 3.09 -39.48 12.53
CA THR A 286 2.77 -38.07 12.79
C THR A 286 3.84 -37.40 13.65
N GLU A 287 3.76 -36.08 13.85
CA GLU A 287 4.71 -35.32 14.68
C GLU A 287 4.84 -35.84 16.12
N MET A 288 3.74 -36.29 16.70
CA MET A 288 3.67 -36.86 18.04
C MET A 288 2.82 -38.13 18.01
N ASN A 289 3.25 -39.15 18.75
CA ASN A 289 2.40 -40.30 19.07
C ASN A 289 1.41 -39.94 20.18
N ILE A 290 0.49 -40.88 20.45
CA ILE A 290 -0.40 -40.80 21.62
C ILE A 290 0.46 -40.79 22.90
N ALA A 291 0.15 -39.88 23.80
CA ALA A 291 0.87 -39.74 25.06
C ALA A 291 0.57 -40.94 25.99
N SER A 292 1.58 -41.43 26.69
CA SER A 292 1.45 -42.55 27.64
C SER A 292 2.20 -42.22 28.94
N GLY A 293 1.63 -42.57 30.09
CA GLY A 293 2.17 -42.18 31.38
C GLY A 293 1.16 -42.34 32.50
N CYS A 294 1.11 -41.37 33.40
CA CYS A 294 0.54 -41.51 34.73
C CYS A 294 -0.65 -40.54 34.92
N PRO A 295 -1.91 -40.98 34.71
CA PRO A 295 -3.09 -40.15 34.95
C PRO A 295 -3.24 -39.69 36.40
N LEU A 296 -2.81 -40.52 37.36
CA LEU A 296 -2.90 -40.27 38.81
C LEU A 296 -1.53 -39.93 39.41
N PHE A 297 -0.74 -39.08 38.74
CA PHE A 297 0.67 -38.85 39.10
C PHE A 297 0.86 -38.13 40.44
N CYS A 298 0.15 -37.03 40.68
CA CYS A 298 0.23 -36.29 41.95
C CYS A 298 -1.16 -35.77 42.34
N PRO A 299 -1.69 -36.08 43.55
CA PRO A 299 -2.95 -35.50 43.98
C PRO A 299 -2.88 -33.98 44.03
N VAL A 300 -3.90 -33.31 43.50
CA VAL A 300 -3.96 -31.84 43.46
C VAL A 300 -3.89 -31.23 44.86
N SER A 301 -4.49 -31.88 45.86
CA SER A 301 -4.47 -31.43 47.26
C SER A 301 -3.06 -31.28 47.84
N VAL A 302 -2.10 -32.11 47.39
CA VAL A 302 -0.68 -32.02 47.80
C VAL A 302 -0.04 -30.73 47.29
N MET A 303 -0.53 -30.19 46.16
CA MET A 303 -0.04 -28.96 45.56
C MET A 303 -0.78 -27.69 46.04
N GLU A 304 -1.95 -27.83 46.65
CA GLU A 304 -2.75 -26.71 47.18
C GLU A 304 -2.44 -26.41 48.66
N ALA A 305 -2.06 -27.42 49.43
CA ALA A 305 -1.61 -27.23 50.80
C ALA A 305 -0.30 -26.43 50.87
N LYS A 306 0.12 -26.02 52.07
CA LYS A 306 1.49 -25.50 52.28
C LYS A 306 2.49 -26.60 51.92
N ASN A 307 3.07 -26.52 50.73
CA ASN A 307 3.94 -27.52 50.16
C ASN A 307 5.27 -26.91 49.70
N SER A 308 6.19 -27.77 49.26
CA SER A 308 7.50 -27.36 48.75
C SER A 308 7.71 -27.69 47.27
N TYR A 309 6.66 -28.15 46.58
CA TYR A 309 6.65 -28.41 45.14
C TYR A 309 6.40 -27.11 44.34
N VAL A 310 5.52 -26.24 44.84
CA VAL A 310 5.20 -24.93 44.26
C VAL A 310 5.93 -23.84 45.05
N ARG A 311 6.80 -23.09 44.38
CA ARG A 311 7.54 -21.94 44.95
C ARG A 311 7.75 -20.90 43.87
N ASP A 312 7.67 -19.62 44.23
CA ASP A 312 7.84 -18.49 43.31
C ASP A 312 6.97 -18.65 42.05
N ASP A 313 5.73 -19.11 42.26
CA ASP A 313 4.74 -19.43 41.22
C ASP A 313 5.26 -20.37 40.12
N ALA A 314 6.11 -21.34 40.50
CA ALA A 314 6.69 -22.31 39.59
C ALA A 314 6.79 -23.72 40.19
N ILE A 315 6.77 -24.71 39.30
CA ILE A 315 7.07 -26.12 39.60
C ILE A 315 8.15 -26.65 38.66
N PHE A 316 8.80 -27.76 39.05
CA PHE A 316 9.81 -28.43 38.24
C PHE A 316 9.44 -29.90 38.03
N ILE A 317 9.31 -30.30 36.77
CA ILE A 317 9.11 -31.69 36.38
C ILE A 317 10.44 -32.21 35.83
N LYS A 318 10.86 -33.40 36.26
CA LYS A 318 12.06 -34.05 35.73
C LYS A 318 11.68 -35.35 35.05
N ALA A 319 12.25 -35.59 33.87
CA ALA A 319 12.19 -36.87 33.18
C ALA A 319 13.59 -37.46 33.06
N ILE A 320 13.69 -38.77 33.22
CA ILE A 320 14.91 -39.55 33.02
C ILE A 320 14.54 -40.75 32.16
N VAL A 321 15.18 -40.86 31.00
CA VAL A 321 15.07 -42.00 30.10
C VAL A 321 16.33 -42.83 30.23
N ASP A 322 16.17 -44.10 30.58
CA ASP A 322 17.28 -45.04 30.69
C ASP A 322 17.96 -45.21 29.33
N LEU A 323 19.29 -45.05 29.29
CA LEU A 323 20.08 -45.15 28.07
C LEU A 323 20.68 -46.55 27.87
N THR A 324 20.42 -47.48 28.78
CA THR A 324 20.95 -48.85 28.71
C THR A 324 20.57 -49.49 27.38
N GLY A 325 21.58 -49.90 26.61
CA GLY A 325 21.41 -50.58 25.34
C GLY A 325 21.12 -49.69 24.13
N LEU A 326 21.24 -48.36 24.24
CA LEU A 326 21.15 -47.43 23.11
C LEU A 326 22.49 -47.19 22.41
#